data_AF-A0A3D0M6K4-F1
#
_entry.id   AF-A0A3D0M6K4-F1
#
_cell.length_a   1.000
_cell.length_b   1.000
_cell.length_c   1.000
_cell.angle_alpha   90.00
_cell.angle_beta   90.00
_cell.angle_gamma   90.00
#
_symmetry.space_group_name_H-M   'P 1'
#
loop_
_entity.id
_entity.type
_entity.pdbx_description
1 polymer ?
#
loop_
_entity_poly.entity_id
_entity_poly.type
_entity_poly.pdbx_seq_one_letter_code
_entity_poly.pdbx_strand_id
1 'polypeptide(L)'
;MSHAIRHSEEVVRKVNPMAAANLRASKAEEGLLGLLILNPDYMPTVSKKLAPDSMVTDFNRVLYRHLIERFEKGLMIDLSYLSADYEDDQMAYISRMVQNARGNPGSPEQAAEYIGVIISEHRLLALNNPEQLPEDKIREILDAMRAQKK
;
A
#
# COMPACT_ATOMS: atom_id res chain seq x y z
N MET A 1 -22.36 -10.59 12.66
CA MET A 1 -21.57 -10.01 11.54
C MET A 1 -22.42 -10.08 10.28
N SER A 2 -22.61 -8.97 9.56
CA SER A 2 -23.46 -8.93 8.37
C SER A 2 -22.83 -9.66 7.17
N HIS A 3 -23.65 -10.12 6.22
CA HIS A 3 -23.19 -10.81 5.00
C HIS A 3 -22.17 -9.99 4.19
N ALA A 4 -22.33 -8.66 4.16
CA ALA A 4 -21.43 -7.76 3.44
C ALA A 4 -20.00 -7.77 4.01
N ILE A 5 -19.86 -7.88 5.34
CA ILE A 5 -18.54 -7.91 6.00
C ILE A 5 -17.80 -9.21 5.66
N ARG A 6 -18.49 -10.36 5.72
CA ARG A 6 -17.86 -11.66 5.36
C ARG A 6 -17.40 -11.69 3.92
N HIS A 7 -18.24 -11.23 3.00
CA HIS A 7 -17.88 -11.18 1.59
C HIS A 7 -16.67 -10.26 1.35
N SER A 8 -16.61 -9.13 2.06
CA SER A 8 -15.46 -8.22 1.98
C SER A 8 -14.15 -8.82 2.52
N GLU A 9 -14.22 -9.69 3.53
CA GLU A 9 -13.05 -10.38 4.08
C GLU A 9 -12.57 -11.53 3.17
N GLU A 10 -13.50 -12.25 2.53
CA GLU A 10 -13.19 -13.29 1.56
C GLU A 10 -12.49 -12.71 0.32
N VAL A 11 -12.98 -11.59 -0.20
CA VAL A 11 -12.34 -10.88 -1.32
C VAL A 11 -10.92 -10.45 -0.95
N VAL A 12 -10.71 -9.88 0.24
CA VAL A 12 -9.37 -9.49 0.70
C VAL A 12 -8.46 -10.72 0.80
N ARG A 13 -8.91 -11.83 1.38
CA ARG A 13 -8.09 -13.05 1.48
C ARG A 13 -7.73 -13.62 0.11
N LYS A 14 -8.62 -13.52 -0.87
CA LYS A 14 -8.38 -14.00 -2.23
C LYS A 14 -7.40 -13.11 -2.99
N VAL A 15 -7.58 -11.79 -2.91
CA VAL A 15 -6.80 -10.81 -3.70
C VAL A 15 -5.47 -10.46 -3.02
N ASN A 16 -5.50 -10.26 -1.70
CA ASN A 16 -4.35 -9.92 -0.87
C ASN A 16 -4.21 -10.89 0.32
N PRO A 17 -3.77 -12.14 0.08
CA PRO A 17 -3.65 -13.15 1.15
C PRO A 17 -2.69 -12.74 2.27
N MET A 18 -1.71 -11.89 1.97
CA MET A 18 -0.74 -11.38 2.95
C MET A 18 -1.34 -10.36 3.93
N ALA A 19 -2.51 -9.80 3.63
CA ALA A 19 -3.16 -8.79 4.46
C ALA A 19 -3.43 -9.28 5.89
N ALA A 20 -3.80 -10.56 6.06
CA ALA A 20 -4.13 -11.13 7.37
C ALA A 20 -2.90 -11.21 8.29
N ALA A 21 -1.73 -11.54 7.73
CA ALA A 21 -0.47 -11.59 8.48
C ALA A 21 0.15 -10.20 8.70
N ASN A 22 -0.18 -9.23 7.83
CA ASN A 22 0.42 -7.89 7.81
C ASN A 22 -0.64 -6.79 8.00
N LEU A 23 -1.56 -6.97 8.95
CA LEU A 23 -2.77 -6.14 9.06
C LEU A 23 -2.49 -4.64 9.13
N ARG A 24 -1.46 -4.23 9.88
CA ARG A 24 -1.10 -2.81 10.04
C ARG A 24 -0.52 -2.23 8.75
N ALA A 25 0.35 -2.97 8.07
CA ALA A 25 0.88 -2.58 6.77
C ALA A 25 -0.24 -2.52 5.73
N SER A 26 -1.01 -3.60 5.57
CA SER A 26 -2.11 -3.70 4.60
C SER A 26 -3.12 -2.55 4.74
N LYS A 27 -3.49 -2.18 5.97
CA LYS A 27 -4.40 -1.04 6.20
C LYS A 27 -3.80 0.29 5.76
N ALA A 28 -2.51 0.52 6.02
CA ALA A 28 -1.83 1.73 5.60
C ALA A 28 -1.65 1.79 4.07
N GLU A 29 -1.33 0.65 3.44
CA GLU A 29 -1.25 0.51 1.99
C GLU A 29 -2.60 0.76 1.32
N GLU A 30 -3.67 0.12 1.79
CA GLU A 30 -5.04 0.33 1.31
C GLU A 30 -5.46 1.80 1.43
N GLY A 31 -5.15 2.44 2.57
CA GLY A 31 -5.43 3.85 2.79
C GLY A 31 -4.67 4.76 1.81
N LEU A 32 -3.38 4.50 1.61
CA LEU A 32 -2.55 5.25 0.67
C LEU A 32 -3.01 5.07 -0.77
N LEU A 33 -3.30 3.84 -1.20
CA LEU A 33 -3.73 3.53 -2.56
C LEU A 33 -5.11 4.12 -2.86
N GLY A 34 -6.06 3.99 -1.93
CA GLY A 34 -7.36 4.65 -2.05
C GLY A 34 -7.23 6.17 -2.16
N LEU A 35 -6.33 6.78 -1.36
CA LEU A 35 -6.07 8.22 -1.40
C LEU A 35 -5.46 8.66 -2.73
N LEU A 36 -4.50 7.91 -3.28
CA LEU A 36 -3.86 8.20 -4.57
C LEU A 36 -4.80 8.07 -5.75
N ILE A 37 -5.73 7.11 -5.72
CA ILE A 37 -6.75 6.98 -6.77
C ILE A 37 -7.75 8.15 -6.72
N LEU A 38 -8.07 8.65 -5.53
CA LEU A 38 -8.92 9.83 -5.37
C LEU A 38 -8.19 11.14 -5.72
N ASN A 39 -6.90 11.22 -5.42
CA ASN A 39 -6.08 12.41 -5.59
C ASN A 39 -4.77 12.05 -6.32
N PRO A 40 -4.82 11.79 -7.65
CA PRO A 40 -3.62 11.44 -8.42
C PRO A 40 -2.51 12.49 -8.35
N ASP A 41 -2.85 13.76 -8.08
CA ASP A 41 -1.91 14.86 -7.91
C ASP A 41 -0.92 14.66 -6.75
N TYR A 42 -1.19 13.74 -5.82
CA TYR A 42 -0.25 13.40 -4.74
C TYR A 42 0.85 12.45 -5.20
N MET A 43 0.70 11.81 -6.36
CA MET A 43 1.65 10.82 -6.90
C MET A 43 3.10 11.33 -6.96
N PRO A 44 3.41 12.55 -7.46
CA PRO A 44 4.79 13.04 -7.52
C PRO A 44 5.46 13.19 -6.15
N THR A 45 4.68 13.47 -5.11
CA THR A 45 5.19 13.63 -3.74
C THR A 45 5.37 12.29 -3.06
N VAL A 46 4.43 11.38 -3.27
CA VAL A 46 4.43 10.04 -2.65
C VAL A 46 5.51 9.15 -3.26
N SER A 47 5.62 9.08 -4.60
CA SER A 47 6.61 8.26 -5.31
C SER A 47 8.07 8.62 -4.98
N LYS A 48 8.36 9.87 -4.62
CA LYS A 48 9.68 10.30 -4.14
C LYS A 48 10.03 9.78 -2.75
N LYS A 49 9.03 9.45 -1.93
CA LYS A 49 9.19 9.06 -0.53
C LYS A 49 9.00 7.56 -0.30
N LEU A 50 8.28 6.88 -1.18
CA LEU A 50 7.94 5.48 -1.06
C LEU A 50 8.22 4.77 -2.39
N ALA A 51 9.21 3.89 -2.40
CA ALA A 51 9.44 2.99 -3.53
C ALA A 51 8.39 1.86 -3.51
N PRO A 52 7.99 1.31 -4.68
CA PRO A 52 7.07 0.18 -4.73
C PRO A 52 7.51 -1.00 -3.88
N ASP A 53 8.80 -1.32 -3.89
CA ASP A 53 9.34 -2.48 -3.16
C ASP A 53 9.24 -2.34 -1.63
N SER A 54 8.99 -1.13 -1.12
CA SER A 54 8.69 -0.90 0.30
C SER A 54 7.30 -1.39 0.70
N MET A 55 6.40 -1.65 -0.25
CA MET A 55 5.11 -2.25 0.03
C MET A 55 5.32 -3.69 0.52
N VAL A 56 4.68 -4.02 1.63
CA VAL A 56 4.71 -5.31 2.31
C VAL A 56 3.88 -6.34 1.57
N THR A 57 2.69 -5.98 1.07
CA THR A 57 1.83 -6.96 0.39
C THR A 57 1.97 -6.93 -1.12
N ASP A 58 2.02 -8.11 -1.74
CA ASP A 58 2.34 -8.25 -3.16
C ASP A 58 1.32 -7.57 -4.08
N PHE A 59 0.01 -7.76 -3.82
CA PHE A 59 -1.02 -7.12 -4.64
C PHE A 59 -0.93 -5.60 -4.57
N ASN A 60 -0.80 -5.03 -3.36
CA ASN A 60 -0.69 -3.59 -3.19
C ASN A 60 0.60 -3.03 -3.80
N ARG A 61 1.70 -3.80 -3.78
CA ARG A 61 2.95 -3.46 -4.48
C ARG A 61 2.73 -3.34 -6.00
N VAL A 62 2.10 -4.33 -6.60
CA VAL A 62 1.82 -4.35 -8.05
C VAL A 62 0.88 -3.22 -8.43
N LEU A 63 -0.21 -3.04 -7.67
CA LEU A 63 -1.15 -1.95 -7.88
C LEU A 63 -0.44 -0.59 -7.77
N TYR A 64 0.38 -0.37 -6.74
CA TYR A 64 1.10 0.89 -6.56
C TYR A 64 2.01 1.19 -7.75
N ARG A 65 2.79 0.21 -8.20
CA ARG A 65 3.66 0.34 -9.37
C ARG A 65 2.85 0.72 -10.62
N HIS A 66 1.72 0.03 -10.84
CA HIS A 66 0.84 0.33 -11.95
C HIS A 66 0.28 1.75 -11.89
N LEU A 67 -0.12 2.24 -10.72
CA LEU A 67 -0.59 3.63 -10.56
C LEU A 67 0.51 4.65 -10.89
N ILE A 68 1.76 4.41 -10.48
CA ILE A 68 2.90 5.27 -10.86
C ILE A 68 3.09 5.26 -12.38
N GLU A 69 3.13 4.09 -13.01
CA GLU A 69 3.32 3.96 -14.45
C GLU A 69 2.23 4.67 -15.25
N ARG A 70 0.96 4.56 -14.81
CA ARG A 70 -0.15 5.28 -15.44
C ARG A 70 0.03 6.79 -15.31
N PHE A 71 0.39 7.27 -14.11
CA PHE A 71 0.64 8.69 -13.86
C PHE A 71 1.76 9.23 -14.76
N GLU A 72 2.89 8.52 -14.86
CA GLU A 72 4.03 8.90 -15.70
C GLU A 72 3.68 8.92 -17.19
N LYS A 73 2.80 8.04 -17.64
CA LYS A 73 2.28 8.00 -19.02
C LYS A 73 1.17 9.02 -19.28
N GLY A 74 0.76 9.82 -18.29
CA GLY A 74 -0.36 10.75 -18.40
C GLY A 74 -1.72 10.07 -18.60
N LEU A 75 -1.84 8.81 -18.18
CA LEU A 75 -3.08 8.03 -18.25
C LEU A 75 -3.97 8.34 -17.04
N MET A 76 -5.29 8.28 -17.27
CA MET A 76 -6.28 8.48 -16.21
C MET A 76 -6.14 7.42 -15.12
N ILE A 77 -6.21 7.88 -13.86
CA ILE A 77 -6.23 7.05 -12.66
C ILE A 77 -7.60 7.22 -12.00
N ASP A 78 -8.56 6.41 -12.42
CA ASP A 78 -9.85 6.26 -11.75
C ASP A 78 -10.38 4.84 -11.98
N LEU A 79 -11.40 4.46 -11.21
CA LEU A 79 -11.94 3.10 -11.20
C LEU A 79 -12.40 2.62 -12.59
N SER A 80 -12.89 3.52 -13.45
CA SER A 80 -13.42 3.17 -14.77
C SER A 80 -12.32 2.78 -15.74
N TYR A 81 -11.14 3.39 -15.62
CA TYR A 81 -9.99 3.02 -16.44
C TYR A 81 -9.24 1.82 -15.85
N LEU A 82 -9.22 1.69 -14.53
CA LEU A 82 -8.61 0.53 -13.88
C LEU A 82 -9.41 -0.75 -14.16
N SER A 83 -10.73 -0.70 -14.35
CA SER A 83 -11.51 -1.91 -14.63
C SER A 83 -11.14 -2.63 -15.93
N ALA A 84 -10.37 -2.02 -16.82
CA ALA A 84 -9.83 -2.68 -18.01
C ALA A 84 -8.62 -3.59 -17.71
N ASP A 85 -7.93 -3.36 -16.59
CA ASP A 85 -6.64 -3.96 -16.26
C ASP A 85 -6.73 -4.97 -15.09
N TYR A 86 -7.90 -5.09 -14.45
CA TYR A 86 -8.09 -5.88 -13.22
C TYR A 86 -9.37 -6.72 -13.28
N GLU A 87 -9.31 -7.90 -12.69
CA GLU A 87 -10.43 -8.84 -12.56
C GLU A 87 -11.48 -8.33 -11.55
N ASP A 88 -12.69 -8.89 -11.59
CA ASP A 88 -13.83 -8.46 -10.76
C ASP A 88 -13.51 -8.40 -9.25
N ASP A 89 -12.88 -9.44 -8.70
CA ASP A 89 -12.52 -9.47 -7.28
C ASP A 89 -11.45 -8.41 -6.92
N GLN A 90 -10.50 -8.20 -7.83
CA GLN A 90 -9.46 -7.18 -7.67
C GLN A 90 -10.10 -5.78 -7.72
N MET A 91 -11.02 -5.55 -8.64
CA MET A 91 -11.77 -4.31 -8.73
C MET A 91 -12.69 -4.08 -7.53
N ALA A 92 -13.27 -5.14 -6.95
CA ALA A 92 -14.02 -5.04 -5.70
C ALA A 92 -13.11 -4.60 -4.54
N TYR A 93 -11.90 -5.15 -4.46
CA TYR A 93 -10.90 -4.76 -3.46
C TYR A 93 -10.44 -3.30 -3.64
N ILE A 94 -10.08 -2.89 -4.86
CA ILE A 94 -9.67 -1.51 -5.18
C ILE A 94 -10.81 -0.53 -4.89
N SER A 95 -12.03 -0.85 -5.31
CA SER A 95 -13.21 0.00 -5.07
C SER A 95 -13.44 0.21 -3.58
N ARG A 96 -13.26 -0.82 -2.75
CA ARG A 96 -13.33 -0.70 -1.30
C ARG A 96 -12.28 0.27 -0.74
N MET A 97 -11.03 0.21 -1.21
CA MET A 97 -9.99 1.17 -0.79
C MET A 97 -10.43 2.61 -1.06
N VAL A 98 -10.94 2.85 -2.27
CA VAL A 98 -11.43 4.18 -2.69
C VAL A 98 -12.61 4.62 -1.83
N GLN A 99 -13.59 3.75 -1.58
CA GLN A 99 -14.74 4.11 -0.72
C GLN A 99 -14.31 4.44 0.72
N ASN A 100 -13.37 3.69 1.27
CA ASN A 100 -12.83 3.97 2.61
C ASN A 100 -12.12 5.33 2.64
N ALA A 101 -11.35 5.66 1.61
CA ALA A 101 -10.67 6.95 1.49
C ALA A 101 -11.65 8.13 1.25
N ARG A 102 -12.83 7.89 0.67
CA ARG A 102 -13.87 8.94 0.52
C ARG A 102 -14.51 9.34 1.85
N GLY A 103 -14.57 8.44 2.83
CA GLY A 103 -15.13 8.72 4.16
C GLY A 103 -14.30 9.73 4.96
N ASN A 104 -13.03 9.92 4.60
CA ASN A 104 -12.14 10.95 5.12
C ASN A 104 -11.18 11.34 3.99
N PRO A 105 -11.52 12.34 3.14
CA PRO A 105 -10.69 12.74 2.02
C PRO A 105 -9.35 13.24 2.57
N GLY A 106 -8.38 12.32 2.60
CA GLY A 106 -7.13 12.50 3.32
C GLY A 106 -6.32 13.67 2.76
N SER A 107 -5.52 14.26 3.63
CA SER A 107 -4.60 15.33 3.26
C SER A 107 -3.24 14.76 2.84
N PRO A 108 -2.35 15.57 2.25
CA PRO A 108 -0.95 15.18 2.03
C PRO A 108 -0.25 14.69 3.30
N GLU A 109 -0.64 15.22 4.48
CA GLU A 109 -0.16 14.76 5.78
C GLU A 109 -0.63 13.33 6.07
N GLN A 110 -1.89 12.99 5.76
CA GLN A 110 -2.39 11.63 5.89
C GLN A 110 -1.63 10.64 5.00
N ALA A 111 -1.25 11.05 3.79
CA ALA A 111 -0.38 10.25 2.92
C ALA A 111 0.99 10.00 3.57
N ALA A 112 1.57 11.03 4.20
CA ALA A 112 2.84 10.91 4.91
C ALA A 112 2.76 9.96 6.12
N GLU A 113 1.65 9.97 6.86
CA GLU A 113 1.40 9.02 7.94
C GLU A 113 1.36 7.58 7.43
N TYR A 114 0.63 7.31 6.35
CA TYR A 114 0.59 5.97 5.74
C TYR A 114 1.98 5.52 5.27
N ILE A 115 2.74 6.40 4.60
CA ILE A 115 4.13 6.13 4.19
C ILE A 115 4.98 5.75 5.41
N GLY A 116 4.86 6.49 6.52
CA GLY A 116 5.60 6.22 7.75
C GLY A 116 5.30 4.83 8.31
N VAL A 117 4.03 4.43 8.32
CA VAL A 117 3.62 3.08 8.74
C VAL A 117 4.18 2.01 7.79
N ILE A 118 4.03 2.18 6.48
CA ILE A 118 4.51 1.21 5.48
C ILE A 118 6.02 0.98 5.62
N ILE A 119 6.81 2.05 5.71
CA ILE A 119 8.27 1.95 5.88
C ILE A 119 8.63 1.27 7.21
N SER A 120 7.93 1.62 8.29
CA SER A 120 8.15 1.00 9.60
C SER A 120 7.88 -0.51 9.56
N GLU A 121 6.74 -0.92 9.02
CA GLU A 121 6.35 -2.35 8.96
C GLU A 121 7.25 -3.13 8.01
N HIS A 122 7.62 -2.57 6.85
CA HIS A 122 8.58 -3.18 5.93
C HIS A 122 9.93 -3.45 6.63
N ARG A 123 10.45 -2.48 7.39
CA ARG A 123 11.69 -2.66 8.17
C ARG A 123 11.56 -3.74 9.25
N LEU A 124 10.42 -3.79 9.94
CA LEU A 124 10.19 -4.82 10.97
C LEU A 124 10.14 -6.23 10.37
N LEU A 125 9.51 -6.39 9.20
CA LEU A 125 9.47 -7.68 8.50
C LEU A 125 10.83 -8.13 8.00
N ALA A 126 11.60 -7.18 7.48
CA ALA A 126 13.00 -7.38 7.09
C ALA A 126 13.82 -7.91 8.29
N LEU A 127 13.68 -7.31 9.47
CA LEU A 127 14.38 -7.75 10.68
C LEU A 127 13.94 -9.12 11.20
N ASN A 128 12.66 -9.46 11.06
CA ASN A 128 12.13 -10.75 11.50
C ASN A 128 12.50 -11.90 10.55
N ASN A 129 12.95 -11.61 9.33
CA ASN A 129 13.41 -12.59 8.35
C ASN A 129 14.81 -12.20 7.80
N PRO A 130 15.84 -12.13 8.66
CA PRO A 130 17.16 -11.63 8.27
C PRO A 130 17.83 -12.53 7.23
N GLU A 131 17.47 -13.81 7.17
CA GLU A 131 18.00 -14.79 6.20
C GLU A 131 17.66 -14.46 4.74
N GLN A 132 16.64 -13.62 4.51
CA GLN A 132 16.23 -13.19 3.17
C GLN A 132 16.89 -11.87 2.75
N LEU A 133 17.72 -11.27 3.60
CA LEU A 133 18.38 -10.00 3.34
C LEU A 133 19.88 -10.18 3.09
N PRO A 134 20.46 -9.41 2.16
CA PRO A 134 21.91 -9.23 2.11
C PRO A 134 22.43 -8.70 3.44
N GLU A 135 23.56 -9.21 3.92
CA GLU A 135 24.13 -8.87 5.23
C GLU A 135 24.34 -7.35 5.42
N ASP A 136 24.69 -6.65 4.34
CA ASP A 136 24.87 -5.20 4.32
C ASP A 136 23.57 -4.43 4.61
N LYS A 137 22.42 -4.94 4.14
CA LYS A 137 21.10 -4.33 4.40
C LYS A 137 20.68 -4.49 5.85
N ILE A 138 21.04 -5.62 6.48
CA ILE A 138 20.74 -5.87 7.90
C ILE A 138 21.47 -4.83 8.76
N ARG A 139 22.75 -4.57 8.47
CA ARG A 139 23.55 -3.57 9.20
C ARG A 139 22.98 -2.16 9.06
N GLU A 140 22.60 -1.75 7.85
CA GLU A 140 21.93 -0.45 7.62
C GLU A 140 20.66 -0.27 8.47
N ILE A 141 19.81 -1.32 8.55
CA ILE A 141 18.57 -1.25 9.33
C ILE A 141 18.86 -1.16 10.84
N LEU A 142 19.80 -1.97 11.35
CA LEU A 142 20.19 -1.96 12.77
C LEU A 142 20.76 -0.60 13.20
N ASP A 143 21.58 0.02 12.36
CA ASP A 143 22.16 1.33 12.67
C ASP A 143 21.11 2.46 12.61
N ALA A 144 20.16 2.39 11.68
CA ALA A 144 19.03 3.32 11.65
C ALA A 144 18.17 3.25 12.93
N MET A 145 18.02 2.07 13.54
CA MET A 145 17.29 1.93 14.81
C MET A 145 18.04 2.52 16.01
N ARG A 146 19.38 2.42 16.02
CA ARG A 146 20.21 3.05 17.06
C ARG A 146 20.14 4.57 16.99
N ALA A 147 20.00 5.14 15.80
CA ALA A 147 19.86 6.57 15.58
C ALA A 147 18.48 7.12 16.00
N GLN A 148 17.40 6.33 15.90
CA GLN A 148 16.04 6.74 16.31
C GLN A 148 15.78 6.63 17.82
N LYS A 149 16.66 5.97 18.60
CA LYS A 149 16.57 5.86 20.07
C LYS A 149 17.43 6.89 20.82
N LYS A 150 18.05 7.84 20.12
CA LYS A 150 18.76 9.00 20.70
C LYS A 150 17.88 10.24 20.60
#